data_AF-A0A352KMH3-F1
#
_entry.id   AF-A0A352KMH3-F1
#
_cell.length_a   1.000
_cell.length_b   1.000
_cell.length_c   1.000
_cell.angle_alpha   90.00
_cell.angle_beta   90.00
_cell.angle_gamma   90.00
#
_symmetry.space_group_name_H-M   'P 1'
#
loop_
_entity.id
_entity.type
_entity.pdbx_description
1 polymer ?
#
loop_
_entity_poly.entity_id
_entity_poly.type
_entity_poly.pdbx_seq_one_letter_code
_entity_poly.pdbx_strand_id
1 'polypeptide(L)'
;YQFFEERSGQLVPASSKLFRAKAWSEDVRLTWISGGEQGLDDKKFLVFFYPTGQTTPYAFSLAGEIGLNQSFLLSSEGSGEFKIEAE
;
A
#
# COMPACT_ATOMS: atom_id res chain seq x y z
N TYR A 1 -1.37 -11.26 -1.00
CA TYR A 1 -1.27 -10.18 -2.00
C TYR A 1 -0.76 -10.76 -3.32
N GLN A 2 -1.22 -10.23 -4.45
CA GLN A 2 -0.78 -10.60 -5.81
C GLN A 2 -0.33 -9.33 -6.52
N PHE A 3 0.77 -9.40 -7.25
CA PHE A 3 1.32 -8.28 -8.02
C PHE A 3 0.95 -8.46 -9.49
N PHE A 4 0.68 -7.35 -10.18
CA PHE A 4 0.35 -7.34 -11.59
C PHE A 4 1.24 -6.34 -12.33
N GLU A 5 1.57 -6.66 -13.57
CA GLU A 5 2.22 -5.77 -14.53
C GLU A 5 1.22 -5.45 -15.65
N GLU A 6 1.20 -4.22 -16.15
CA GLU A 6 0.45 -3.90 -17.36
C GLU A 6 1.25 -4.35 -18.59
N ARG A 7 0.65 -5.20 -19.43
CA ARG A 7 1.19 -5.58 -20.74
C ARG A 7 0.09 -5.44 -21.78
N SER A 8 0.31 -4.59 -22.78
CA SER A 8 -0.66 -4.37 -23.88
C SER A 8 -2.08 -4.00 -23.38
N GLY A 9 -2.17 -3.21 -22.30
CA GLY A 9 -3.45 -2.78 -21.72
C GLY A 9 -4.13 -3.83 -20.81
N GLN A 10 -3.47 -4.95 -20.51
CA GLN A 10 -4.00 -5.97 -19.59
C GLN A 10 -3.12 -6.10 -18.35
N LEU A 11 -3.76 -6.22 -17.18
CA LEU A 11 -3.08 -6.59 -15.94
C LEU A 11 -2.79 -8.09 -15.93
N VAL A 12 -1.52 -8.46 -15.99
CA VAL A 12 -1.05 -9.85 -15.90
C VAL A 12 -0.25 -10.07 -14.62
N PRO A 13 -0.27 -11.26 -14.00
CA PRO A 13 0.55 -11.52 -12.82
C PRO A 13 2.02 -11.15 -13.07
N ALA A 14 2.57 -10.34 -12.18
CA ALA A 14 3.93 -9.84 -12.31
C ALA A 14 4.92 -11.02 -12.27
N SER A 15 5.84 -11.05 -13.24
CA SER A 15 6.76 -12.18 -13.43
C SER A 15 8.08 -12.03 -12.67
N SER A 16 8.31 -10.85 -12.07
CA SER A 16 9.58 -10.51 -11.45
C SER A 16 9.80 -11.22 -10.10
N LYS A 17 10.99 -11.80 -9.96
CA LYS A 17 11.52 -12.35 -8.70
C LYS A 17 11.77 -11.28 -7.61
N LEU A 18 11.64 -10.00 -7.95
CA LEU A 18 11.82 -8.87 -7.01
C LEU A 18 10.57 -8.60 -6.16
N PHE A 19 9.39 -9.04 -6.60
CA PHE A 19 8.15 -8.89 -5.83
C PHE A 19 8.08 -9.94 -4.73
N ARG A 20 8.57 -9.59 -3.53
CA ARG A 20 8.37 -10.41 -2.33
C ARG A 20 7.09 -9.97 -1.64
N ALA A 21 6.02 -10.75 -1.80
CA ALA A 21 4.89 -10.66 -0.88
C ALA A 21 5.36 -11.20 0.47
N LYS A 22 5.47 -10.34 1.48
CA LYS A 22 5.60 -10.77 2.87
C LYS A 22 4.26 -10.51 3.55
N ALA A 23 3.67 -11.57 4.10
CA ALA A 23 2.58 -11.37 5.05
C ALA A 23 3.16 -10.64 6.27
N TRP A 24 2.50 -9.58 6.70
CA TRP A 24 2.81 -8.96 7.99
C TRP A 24 2.47 -9.96 9.11
N SER A 25 3.09 -9.80 10.29
CA SER A 25 2.71 -10.61 11.45
C SER A 25 1.24 -10.35 11.79
N GLU A 26 0.59 -11.31 12.43
CA GLU A 26 -0.82 -11.16 12.86
C GLU A 26 -1.00 -9.95 13.79
N ASP A 27 0.08 -9.54 14.47
CA ASP A 27 0.14 -8.37 15.35
C ASP A 27 0.25 -7.02 14.61
N VAL A 28 0.17 -6.97 13.27
CA VAL A 28 0.26 -5.72 12.50
C VAL A 28 -1.04 -5.50 11.74
N ARG A 29 -1.71 -4.39 12.04
CA ARG A 29 -2.90 -3.95 11.32
C ARG A 29 -2.54 -2.86 10.31
N LEU A 30 -3.00 -3.06 9.08
CA LEU A 30 -2.87 -2.10 7.98
C LEU A 30 -4.22 -1.45 7.73
N THR A 31 -4.30 -0.14 7.89
CA THR A 31 -5.53 0.63 7.68
C THR A 31 -5.34 1.58 6.51
N TRP A 32 -6.19 1.48 5.49
CA TRP A 32 -6.18 2.42 4.37
C TRP A 32 -6.86 3.75 4.74
N ILE A 33 -6.29 4.87 4.27
CA ILE A 33 -6.77 6.23 4.51
C ILE A 33 -6.94 6.91 3.14
N SER A 34 -8.11 6.82 2.52
CA SER A 34 -8.41 7.63 1.33
C SER A 34 -9.20 8.87 1.68
N GLY A 35 -8.62 10.05 1.43
CA GLY A 35 -9.31 11.30 1.08
C GLY A 35 -10.66 11.60 1.76
N GLY A 36 -10.81 11.32 3.06
CA GLY A 36 -12.03 11.64 3.83
C GLY A 36 -12.95 10.46 4.18
N GLU A 37 -12.75 9.27 3.61
CA GLU A 37 -13.47 8.05 4.02
C GLU A 37 -12.50 7.11 4.76
N GLN A 38 -12.50 7.18 6.09
CA GLN A 38 -12.02 6.07 6.92
C GLN A 38 -13.07 4.97 6.86
N GLY A 39 -12.70 3.83 6.30
CA GLY A 39 -13.56 2.66 6.31
C GLY A 39 -13.51 1.97 4.98
N LEU A 40 -13.03 0.73 5.02
CA LEU A 40 -13.65 -0.45 4.43
C LEU A 40 -12.64 -1.58 4.65
N ASP A 41 -12.76 -2.20 5.83
CA ASP A 41 -11.89 -3.27 6.34
C ASP A 41 -11.73 -4.47 5.38
N ASP A 42 -12.55 -4.58 4.33
CA ASP A 42 -12.58 -5.74 3.43
C ASP A 42 -12.35 -5.43 1.94
N LYS A 43 -12.09 -4.18 1.54
CA LYS A 43 -11.80 -3.90 0.12
C LYS A 43 -10.33 -4.13 -0.18
N LYS A 44 -10.04 -4.97 -1.18
CA LYS A 44 -8.71 -5.07 -1.78
C LYS A 44 -8.36 -3.73 -2.39
N PHE A 45 -7.45 -2.98 -1.77
CA PHE A 45 -6.92 -1.74 -2.35
C PHE A 45 -5.78 -2.05 -3.30
N LEU A 46 -5.78 -1.39 -4.46
CA LEU A 46 -4.74 -1.51 -5.48
C LEU A 46 -4.07 -0.16 -5.64
N VAL A 47 -2.76 -0.12 -5.43
CA VAL A 47 -1.91 1.05 -5.76
C VAL A 47 -1.22 0.73 -7.08
N PHE A 48 -1.41 1.61 -8.07
CA PHE A 48 -0.70 1.50 -9.35
C PHE A 48 0.61 2.29 -9.30
N PHE A 49 1.68 1.68 -9.81
CA PHE A 49 2.98 2.32 -10.02
C PHE A 49 3.21 2.39 -11.53
N TYR A 50 3.21 3.61 -12.07
CA TYR A 50 3.32 3.84 -13.50
C TYR A 50 4.79 3.86 -13.94
N PRO A 51 5.12 3.46 -15.18
CA PRO A 51 6.48 3.55 -15.71
C PRO A 51 7.05 4.99 -15.75
N THR A 52 6.18 5.99 -15.70
CA THR A 52 6.54 7.42 -15.59
C THR A 52 7.08 7.80 -14.21
N GLY A 53 7.07 6.88 -13.25
CA GLY A 53 7.46 7.12 -11.86
C GLY A 53 6.29 7.59 -10.97
N GLN A 54 5.17 7.99 -11.57
CA GLN A 54 3.96 8.39 -10.84
C GLN A 54 3.28 7.20 -10.17
N THR A 55 2.44 7.47 -9.17
CA THR A 55 1.62 6.47 -8.50
C THR A 55 0.17 6.93 -8.40
N THR A 56 -0.76 6.00 -8.17
CA THR A 56 -2.05 6.38 -7.59
C THR A 56 -1.80 7.05 -6.23
N PRO A 57 -2.46 8.16 -5.87
CA PRO A 57 -2.37 8.68 -4.51
C PRO A 57 -2.81 7.63 -3.49
N TYR A 58 -2.09 7.52 -2.39
CA TYR A 58 -2.37 6.54 -1.34
C TYR A 58 -1.99 7.08 0.02
N ALA A 59 -2.67 6.60 1.06
CA ALA A 59 -2.18 6.68 2.43
C ALA A 59 -2.63 5.45 3.20
N PHE A 60 -1.76 4.88 4.01
CA PHE A 60 -2.09 3.78 4.91
C PHE A 60 -1.32 3.90 6.21
N SER A 61 -2.00 3.58 7.30
CA SER A 61 -1.43 3.46 8.63
C SER A 61 -1.05 2.01 8.91
N LEU A 62 0.14 1.79 9.46
CA LEU A 62 0.55 0.54 10.09
C LEU A 62 0.56 0.77 11.59
N ALA A 63 -0.26 0.01 12.31
CA ALA A 63 -0.25 -0.01 13.76
C ALA A 63 0.02 -1.44 14.24
N GLY A 64 0.88 -1.59 15.24
CA GLY A 64 0.98 -2.84 15.97
C GLY A 64 -0.29 -3.08 16.79
N GLU A 65 -0.61 -4.33 17.11
CA GLU A 65 -1.64 -4.64 18.09
C GLU A 65 -1.27 -4.10 19.48
N ILE A 66 -2.30 -4.00 20.32
CA ILE A 66 -2.36 -3.42 21.66
C ILE A 66 -1.04 -3.64 22.43
N GLY A 67 -0.28 -2.55 22.64
CA GLY A 67 0.98 -2.54 23.40
C GLY A 67 2.20 -2.03 22.63
N LEU A 68 2.12 -1.99 21.30
CA LEU A 68 3.08 -1.27 20.47
C LEU A 68 2.54 0.15 20.21
N ASN A 69 2.98 1.13 21.00
CA ASN A 69 2.62 2.54 20.82
C ASN A 69 3.16 3.16 19.53
N GLN A 70 3.66 2.35 18.58
CA GLN A 70 4.25 2.84 17.35
C GLN A 70 3.24 2.70 16.21
N SER A 71 2.89 3.83 15.62
CA SER A 71 2.12 3.86 14.38
C SER A 71 2.92 4.55 13.29
N PHE A 72 2.86 4.01 12.08
CA PHE A 72 3.50 4.60 10.91
C PHE A 72 2.45 5.00 9.89
N LEU A 73 2.51 6.22 9.38
CA LEU A 73 1.73 6.64 8.23
C LEU A 73 2.64 6.65 7.00
N LEU A 74 2.29 5.87 5.98
CA LEU A 74 2.95 5.90 4.67
C LEU A 74 1.97 6.46 3.64
N SER A 75 2.34 7.55 2.97
CA SER A 75 1.50 8.25 2.00
C SER A 75 2.25 8.72 0.75
N SER A 76 1.52 8.93 -0.34
CA SER A 76 1.99 9.55 -1.58
C SER A 76 0.88 10.38 -2.21
N GLU A 77 1.25 11.55 -2.74
CA GLU A 77 0.34 12.45 -3.48
C GLU A 77 0.26 12.09 -4.98
N GLY A 78 0.86 10.96 -5.39
CA GLY A 78 0.81 10.43 -6.76
C GLY A 78 1.97 10.85 -7.67
N SER A 79 2.90 11.68 -7.17
CA SER A 79 4.12 12.06 -7.89
C SER A 79 5.16 10.93 -7.99
N GLY A 80 5.00 9.85 -7.22
CA GLY A 80 6.02 8.82 -7.04
C GLY A 80 6.87 9.01 -5.79
N GLU A 81 6.91 10.22 -5.24
CA GLU A 81 7.48 10.48 -3.92
C GLU A 81 6.52 9.97 -2.84
N PHE A 82 7.09 9.43 -1.77
CA PHE A 82 6.33 8.96 -0.62
C PHE A 82 6.89 9.55 0.68
N LYS A 83 6.02 9.69 1.68
CA LYS A 83 6.35 10.19 3.01
C LYS A 83 6.07 9.09 4.03
N ILE A 84 6.95 8.97 5.02
CA ILE A 84 6.76 8.12 6.20
C ILE A 84 6.76 9.02 7.43
N GLU A 85 5.70 8.95 8.22
CA GLU A 85 5.58 9.62 9.51
C GLU A 85 5.45 8.54 10.59
N ALA A 86 6.09 8.76 11.75
CA ALA A 86 6.06 7.82 12.88
C ALA A 86 5.57 8.55 14.13
N GLU A 87 4.66 7.92 14.86
CA GLU A 87 4.15 8.34 16.18
C GLU A 87 4.46 7.26 17.21
#